data_AF-A0A3G1HDK1-F1
#
_entry.id   AF-A0A3G1HDK1-F1
#
_cell.length_a   1.000
_cell.length_b   1.000
_cell.length_c   1.000
_cell.angle_alpha   90.00
_cell.angle_beta   90.00
_cell.angle_gamma   90.00
#
_symmetry.space_group_name_H-M   'P 1'
#
loop_
_entity.id
_entity.type
_entity.pdbx_description
1 polymer ?
#
loop_
_entity_poly.entity_id
_entity_poly.type
_entity_poly.pdbx_seq_one_letter_code
_entity_poly.pdbx_strand_id
1 'polypeptide(L)' 'MATWSSYNLLDALSPLMEQLMFFHDHTMMILFMILMMVAYIMGTMMKNKFINKTLLEGQTIEIIWTVMPTVTLV' A
#
# COMPACT_ATOMS: atom_id res chain seq x y z
N MET A 1 -8.42 13.19 24.93
CA MET A 1 -9.81 12.64 24.92
C MET A 1 -10.27 12.63 23.48
N ALA A 2 -10.93 11.57 23.02
CA ALA A 2 -11.42 11.52 21.65
C ALA A 2 -12.51 12.57 21.43
N THR A 3 -12.32 13.41 20.42
CA THR A 3 -13.35 14.33 19.93
C THR A 3 -14.16 13.64 18.84
N TRP A 4 -15.39 14.09 18.63
CA TRP A 4 -16.19 13.69 17.48
C TRP A 4 -15.38 13.90 16.19
N SER A 5 -15.49 12.98 15.23
CA SER A 5 -14.77 12.98 13.95
C SER A 5 -13.23 12.89 14.01
N SER A 6 -12.64 12.37 15.10
CA SER A 6 -11.21 12.09 15.14
C SER A 6 -10.87 10.79 14.37
N TYR A 7 -10.15 10.91 13.26
CA TYR A 7 -9.67 9.78 12.46
C TYR A 7 -8.25 9.30 12.86
N ASN A 8 -7.47 10.16 13.52
CA ASN A 8 -6.12 9.85 13.97
C ASN A 8 -6.11 9.25 15.38
N LEU A 9 -4.98 8.66 15.75
CA LEU A 9 -4.70 8.23 17.12
C LEU A 9 -4.72 9.43 18.09
N LEU A 10 -5.03 9.17 19.35
CA LEU A 10 -4.90 10.16 20.42
C LEU A 10 -3.42 10.41 20.71
N ASP A 11 -3.09 11.62 21.15
CA ASP A 11 -1.74 11.98 21.58
C ASP A 11 -1.19 10.99 22.61
N ALA A 12 0.08 10.62 22.44
CA ALA A 12 0.73 9.66 23.32
C ALA A 12 0.88 10.20 24.75
N LEU A 13 0.52 9.36 25.72
CA LEU A 13 0.70 9.62 27.15
C LEU A 13 1.84 8.77 27.77
N SER A 14 2.49 7.93 26.97
CA SER A 14 3.61 7.10 27.38
C SER A 14 4.63 6.93 26.24
N PRO A 15 5.92 6.70 26.56
CA PRO A 15 6.94 6.47 25.53
C PRO A 15 6.63 5.29 24.61
N LEU A 16 5.92 4.27 25.13
CA LEU A 16 5.47 3.12 24.33
C LEU A 16 4.44 3.53 23.28
N MET A 17 3.48 4.38 23.66
CA MET A 17 2.45 4.85 22.72
C MET A 17 3.08 5.69 21.60
N GLU A 18 4.14 6.44 21.89
CA GLU A 18 4.88 7.20 20.88
C GLU A 18 5.54 6.28 19.83
N GLN A 19 6.17 5.18 20.28
CA GLN A 19 6.72 4.17 19.36
C GLN A 19 5.64 3.48 18.51
N LEU A 20 4.47 3.23 19.08
CA LEU A 20 3.34 2.65 18.35
C LEU A 20 2.78 3.62 17.30
N MET A 21 2.75 4.92 17.58
CA MET A 21 2.36 5.93 16.59
C MET A 21 3.35 5.97 15.41
N PHE A 22 4.66 5.95 15.67
CA PHE A 22 5.66 5.87 14.60
C PHE A 22 5.52 4.61 13.75
N PHE A 23 5.28 3.46 14.38
CA PHE A 23 5.05 2.20 13.68
C PHE A 23 3.77 2.23 12.84
N HIS A 24 2.70 2.78 13.41
CA HIS A 24 1.42 2.96 12.71
C HIS A 24 1.60 3.82 11.45
N ASP A 25 2.24 4.97 11.57
CA ASP A 25 2.42 5.90 10.45
C ASP A 25 3.27 5.29 9.34
N HIS A 26 4.33 4.56 9.69
CA HIS A 26 5.14 3.81 8.72
C HIS A 26 4.33 2.74 7.99
N THR A 27 3.52 1.96 8.72
CA THR A 27 2.67 0.91 8.15
C THR A 27 1.59 1.50 7.24
N MET A 28 0.97 2.60 7.65
CA MET A 28 -0.06 3.30 6.86
C MET A 28 0.52 3.90 5.58
N MET A 29 1.76 4.40 5.61
CA MET A 29 2.47 4.87 4.41
C MET A 29 2.66 3.71 3.40
N ILE A 30 3.10 2.54 3.85
CA ILE A 30 3.28 1.35 2.99
C ILE A 30 1.94 0.93 2.38
N LEU A 31 0.90 0.81 3.20
CA LEU A 31 -0.44 0.42 2.72
C LEU A 31 -0.97 1.40 1.67
N PHE A 32 -0.83 2.71 1.90
CA PHE A 32 -1.28 3.72 0.95
C PHE A 32 -0.50 3.65 -0.37
N MET A 33 0.81 3.40 -0.32
CA MET A 33 1.65 3.21 -1.51
C MET A 33 1.17 2.03 -2.36
N ILE A 34 0.87 0.89 -1.73
CA ILE A 34 0.36 -0.31 -2.42
C ILE A 34 -1.02 -0.01 -3.04
N LEU A 35 -1.93 0.61 -2.31
CA LEU A 35 -3.26 0.95 -2.82
C LEU A 35 -3.20 1.89 -4.03
N MET A 36 -2.33 2.90 -3.98
CA MET A 36 -2.13 3.84 -5.10
C MET A 36 -1.55 3.13 -6.34
N MET A 37 -0.58 2.23 -6.14
CA MET A 37 -0.01 1.43 -7.23
C MET A 37 -1.07 0.56 -7.90
N VAL A 38 -1.89 -0.15 -7.11
CA VAL A 38 -2.98 -1.01 -7.63
C VAL A 38 -4.03 -0.17 -8.35
N ALA A 39 -4.46 0.96 -7.77
CA ALA A 39 -5.42 1.85 -8.39
C ALA A 39 -4.92 2.40 -9.74
N TYR A 40 -3.63 2.74 -9.82
CA TYR A 40 -3.00 3.16 -11.06
C TYR A 40 -3.01 2.05 -12.12
N ILE A 41 -2.58 0.83 -11.78
CA ILE A 41 -2.58 -0.31 -12.71
C ILE A 41 -3.99 -0.58 -13.22
N MET A 42 -4.98 -0.66 -12.32
CA MET A 42 -6.38 -0.88 -12.71
C MET A 42 -6.90 0.25 -13.60
N GLY A 43 -6.60 1.51 -13.27
CA GLY A 43 -6.99 2.67 -14.08
C GLY A 43 -6.39 2.69 -15.48
N THR A 44 -5.14 2.26 -15.63
CA THR A 44 -4.48 2.16 -16.95
C THR A 44 -5.04 1.01 -17.77
N MET A 45 -5.32 -0.15 -17.16
CA MET A 45 -5.91 -1.30 -17.84
C MET A 45 -7.31 -0.99 -18.39
N MET A 46 -8.13 -0.24 -17.64
CA MET A 46 -9.46 0.18 -18.11
C MET A 46 -9.41 1.12 -19.32
N LYS A 47 -8.33 1.92 -19.45
CA LYS A 47 -8.13 2.85 -20.58
C LYS A 47 -7.38 2.22 -21.76
N ASN A 48 -6.86 1.01 -21.61
CA ASN A 48 -6.03 0.38 -22.63
C ASN A 48 -6.91 -0.13 -23.78
N LYS A 49 -6.59 0.27 -25.02
CA LYS A 49 -7.29 -0.14 -26.24
C LYS A 49 -6.65 -1.35 -26.93
N PHE A 50 -5.43 -1.73 -26.54
CA PHE A 50 -4.68 -2.81 -27.16
C PHE A 50 -4.94 -4.14 -26.45
N ILE A 51 -5.38 -5.14 -27.20
CA ILE A 51 -5.66 -6.49 -26.69
C ILE A 51 -4.44 -7.38 -26.98
N ASN A 52 -3.76 -7.82 -25.93
CA ASN A 52 -2.75 -8.88 -26.03
C ASN A 52 -3.35 -10.22 -25.57
N LYS A 53 -3.60 -11.14 -26.52
CA LYS A 53 -4.15 -12.49 -26.22
C LYS A 53 -3.09 -13.53 -25.86
N THR A 54 -1.81 -13.22 -26.06
CA THR A 54 -0.70 -14.17 -25.85
C THR A 54 -0.11 -14.10 -24.43
N LEU A 55 -0.46 -13.08 -23.65
CA LEU A 55 -0.03 -12.92 -22.27
C LEU A 55 -0.92 -13.75 -21.32
N LEU A 56 -0.88 -15.08 -21.48
CA LEU A 56 -1.62 -16.03 -20.64
C LEU A 56 -0.85 -16.35 -19.35
N GLU A 57 0.47 -16.41 -19.44
CA GLU A 57 1.38 -16.59 -18.32
C GLU A 57 2.58 -15.65 -18.50
N GLY A 58 3.01 -15.02 -17.41
CA GLY A 58 4.13 -14.10 -17.40
C GLY A 58 4.94 -14.25 -16.13
N GLN A 59 5.73 -15.34 -16.02
CA GLN A 59 6.56 -15.61 -14.84
C GLN A 59 7.46 -14.43 -14.43
N THR A 60 7.95 -13.67 -15.41
CA THR A 60 8.73 -12.46 -15.13
C THR A 60 7.91 -11.39 -14.41
N ILE A 61 6.63 -11.21 -14.76
CA ILE A 61 5.71 -10.28 -14.10
C ILE A 61 5.40 -10.76 -12.69
N GLU A 62 5.22 -12.07 -12.51
CA GLU A 62 4.99 -12.66 -11.20
C GLU A 62 6.15 -12.42 -10.25
N ILE A 63 7.38 -12.64 -10.70
CA ILE A 63 8.57 -12.37 -9.90
C ILE A 63 8.63 -10.89 -9.52
N ILE A 64 8.37 -9.98 -10.47
CA ILE A 64 8.40 -8.54 -10.24
C ILE A 64 7.38 -8.13 -9.16
N TRP A 65 6.12 -8.57 -9.25
CA TRP A 65 5.10 -8.19 -8.27
C TRP A 65 5.20 -8.94 -6.95
N THR A 66 6.06 -9.95 -6.82
CA THR A 66 6.28 -10.68 -5.56
C THR A 66 7.47 -10.08 -4.81
N VAL A 67 8.53 -9.74 -5.53
CA VAL A 67 9.72 -9.11 -4.96
C VAL A 67 9.45 -7.68 -4.53
N MET A 68 8.73 -6.89 -5.34
CA MET A 68 8.44 -5.48 -4.99
C MET A 68 7.77 -5.33 -3.60
N PRO A 69 6.66 -6.02 -3.29
CA PRO A 69 6.04 -5.93 -1.96
C PRO A 69 6.93 -6.47 -0.84
N THR A 70 7.69 -7.54 -1.11
CA THR A 70 8.62 -8.11 -0.13
C THR A 70 9.68 -7.10 0.28
N VAL A 71 10.26 -6.37 -0.68
CA VAL A 71 11.24 -5.31 -0.40
C VAL A 71 10.61 -4.13 0.34
N THR A 72 9.33 -3.78 0.08
CA THR A 72 8.66 -2.69 0.81
C THR A 72 8.30 -3.02 2.25
N LEU A 73 8.24 -4.32 2.61
CA LEU A 73 7.85 -4.79 3.94
C LEU A 73 9.04 -5.08 4.87
N VAL A 74 10.27 -5.15 4.33
CA VAL A 74 11.52 -5.37 5.06
C VAL A 74 12.15 -4.02 5.41
#